data_AF-A0A0S2EM27-F1
#
_entry.id   AF-A0A0S2EM27-F1
#
_cell.length_a   1.000
_cell.length_b   1.000
_cell.length_c   1.000
_cell.angle_alpha   90.00
_cell.angle_beta   90.00
_cell.angle_gamma   90.00
#
_symmetry.space_group_name_H-M   'P 1'
#
loop_
_entity.id
_entity.type
_entity.pdbx_description
1 polymer ?
#
loop_
_entity_poly.entity_id
_entity_poly.type
_entity_poly.pdbx_seq_one_letter_code
_entity_poly.pdbx_strand_id
1 'polypeptide(L)'
;MRELRNLLLVGAPNSGKTRIILFWLNEILGRLREHPHERLLVHDTTGEILRGMPVADDAIAAFHPTKKGGYAWVPGRDVQSMTSAIALATRLVASDGTTQSDNRVFDKGGVTILTGCIAQTRATRGPNWSFADLLNTLLGDPVAWKEGFAQVYPPAAALVLIDADGTLNRTTASFILSVRAHVMQLLDPLARAWGTAPPERQFSFLDWIEGKKQGQPAIVVLQRSAANPALSALWIGAIVDLLASHACDESFNPDKSMRIRFVLDEIHQLGPLPRLQEILDVGRNKGVSVVAALQDMTQLRRTYGADGAKEFLGRFATKIVGQAQIGPDADELAASFVGTREIMPKRAASNNATELDKEPEPRTVGIVRPEYLAYDLGANDEEVCAIALGIGDVVELSWPTTVWEPRR
;
A
#
# COMPACT_ATOMS: atom_id res chain seq x y z
N MET A 1 8.39 -15.40 -20.94
CA MET A 1 8.22 -15.67 -19.49
C MET A 1 8.96 -14.61 -18.63
N ARG A 2 8.72 -13.31 -18.84
CA ARG A 2 9.32 -12.21 -18.04
C ARG A 2 8.30 -11.17 -17.55
N GLU A 3 7.01 -11.52 -17.54
CA GLU A 3 5.90 -10.56 -17.30
C GLU A 3 5.67 -10.14 -15.84
N LEU A 4 6.24 -10.86 -14.86
CA LEU A 4 5.98 -10.61 -13.44
C LEU A 4 7.25 -10.18 -12.71
N ARG A 5 7.48 -8.87 -12.66
CA ARG A 5 8.47 -8.24 -11.77
C ARG A 5 7.82 -7.08 -11.06
N ASN A 6 8.14 -6.94 -9.77
CA ASN A 6 7.76 -5.74 -9.04
C ASN A 6 8.54 -4.56 -9.62
N LEU A 7 7.83 -3.46 -9.83
CA LEU A 7 8.35 -2.26 -10.44
C LEU A 7 8.16 -1.09 -9.49
N LEU A 8 9.22 -0.31 -9.33
CA LEU A 8 9.21 0.95 -8.58
C LEU A 8 9.35 2.13 -9.52
N LEU A 9 8.50 3.16 -9.39
CA LEU A 9 8.74 4.48 -9.97
C LEU A 9 9.17 5.44 -8.88
N VAL A 10 10.28 6.13 -9.08
CA VAL A 10 10.77 7.17 -8.17
C VAL A 10 11.03 8.45 -8.92
N GLY A 11 10.66 9.58 -8.34
CA GLY A 11 11.01 10.90 -8.86
C GLY A 11 10.18 11.99 -8.22
N ALA A 12 10.67 13.22 -8.27
CA ALA A 12 10.06 14.42 -7.70
C ALA A 12 8.59 14.63 -8.14
N PRO A 13 7.81 15.45 -7.43
CA PRO A 13 6.53 15.92 -7.94
C PRO A 13 6.66 16.45 -9.37
N ASN A 14 5.65 16.18 -10.21
CA ASN A 14 5.62 16.54 -11.64
C ASN A 14 6.67 15.86 -12.55
N SER A 15 7.44 14.88 -12.09
CA SER A 15 8.40 14.14 -12.93
C SER A 15 7.79 13.19 -13.97
N GLY A 16 6.46 13.22 -14.17
CA GLY A 16 5.76 12.35 -15.12
C GLY A 16 5.38 10.95 -14.61
N LYS A 17 5.61 10.62 -13.32
CA LYS A 17 5.25 9.31 -12.72
C LYS A 17 3.83 8.86 -13.05
N THR A 18 2.85 9.72 -12.84
CA THR A 18 1.44 9.41 -13.11
C THR A 18 1.21 9.11 -14.59
N ARG A 19 1.88 9.81 -15.52
CA ARG A 19 1.76 9.54 -16.97
C ARG A 19 2.26 8.15 -17.33
N ILE A 20 3.40 7.72 -16.76
CA ILE A 20 3.93 6.37 -16.93
C ILE A 20 2.98 5.32 -16.32
N ILE A 21 2.39 5.61 -15.14
CA ILE A 21 1.37 4.74 -14.53
C ILE A 21 0.15 4.60 -15.46
N LEU A 22 -0.36 5.70 -16.01
CA LEU A 22 -1.51 5.68 -16.94
C LEU A 22 -1.19 4.89 -18.21
N PHE A 23 0.02 5.02 -18.74
CA PHE A 23 0.49 4.21 -19.86
C PHE A 23 0.43 2.72 -19.53
N TRP A 24 1.03 2.27 -18.42
CA TRP A 24 0.97 0.86 -18.06
C TRP A 24 -0.42 0.38 -17.70
N LEU A 25 -1.25 1.22 -17.07
CA LEU A 25 -2.64 0.86 -16.83
C LEU A 25 -3.36 0.63 -18.15
N ASN A 26 -3.09 1.39 -19.22
CA ASN A 26 -3.68 1.14 -20.53
C ASN A 26 -3.32 -0.27 -21.05
N GLU A 27 -2.05 -0.67 -20.93
CA GLU A 27 -1.59 -2.01 -21.32
C GLU A 27 -2.24 -3.12 -20.46
N ILE A 28 -2.34 -2.90 -19.14
CA ILE A 28 -2.99 -3.82 -18.22
C ILE A 28 -4.49 -3.96 -18.56
N LEU A 29 -5.17 -2.85 -18.84
CA LEU A 29 -6.58 -2.83 -19.20
C LEU A 29 -6.82 -3.54 -20.54
N GLY A 30 -5.93 -3.37 -21.52
CA GLY A 30 -5.96 -4.12 -22.78
C GLY A 30 -5.94 -5.63 -22.52
N ARG A 31 -5.01 -6.08 -21.69
CA ARG A 31 -4.90 -7.50 -21.31
C ARG A 31 -6.08 -8.01 -20.49
N LEU A 32 -6.62 -7.23 -19.57
CA LEU A 32 -7.81 -7.60 -18.79
C LEU A 32 -9.04 -7.87 -19.66
N ARG A 33 -9.16 -7.19 -20.81
CA ARG A 33 -10.24 -7.46 -21.79
C ARG A 33 -10.13 -8.85 -22.40
N GLU A 34 -8.91 -9.33 -22.62
CA GLU A 34 -8.63 -10.67 -23.17
C GLU A 34 -8.63 -11.76 -22.08
N HIS A 35 -8.34 -11.38 -20.83
CA HIS A 35 -8.19 -12.28 -19.69
C HIS A 35 -9.04 -11.83 -18.48
N PRO A 36 -10.37 -12.07 -18.49
CA PRO A 36 -11.28 -11.59 -17.45
C PRO A 36 -11.06 -12.23 -16.06
N HIS A 37 -10.23 -13.26 -15.98
CA HIS A 37 -9.82 -13.90 -14.72
C HIS A 37 -8.69 -13.14 -14.01
N GLU A 38 -7.99 -12.22 -14.70
CA GLU A 38 -7.00 -11.35 -14.07
C GLU A 38 -7.66 -10.31 -13.16
N ARG A 39 -6.88 -9.75 -12.25
CA ARG A 39 -7.34 -8.82 -11.22
C ARG A 39 -6.42 -7.61 -11.16
N LEU A 40 -7.01 -6.42 -11.05
CA LEU A 40 -6.28 -5.17 -10.93
C LEU A 40 -6.80 -4.39 -9.73
N LEU A 41 -5.92 -4.11 -8.77
CA LEU A 41 -6.17 -3.17 -7.68
C LEU A 41 -5.33 -1.93 -7.91
N VAL A 42 -5.98 -0.77 -7.94
CA VAL A 42 -5.32 0.53 -8.08
C VAL A 42 -5.57 1.37 -6.84
N HIS A 43 -4.51 1.86 -6.21
CA HIS A 43 -4.59 2.96 -5.26
C HIS A 43 -4.49 4.27 -6.04
N ASP A 44 -5.52 5.10 -5.91
CA ASP A 44 -5.64 6.37 -6.60
C ASP A 44 -5.52 7.53 -5.60
N THR A 45 -4.36 8.17 -5.60
CA THR A 45 -4.00 9.22 -4.65
C THR A 45 -4.72 10.54 -4.93
N THR A 46 -4.83 10.93 -6.20
CA THR A 46 -5.35 12.24 -6.61
C THR A 46 -6.82 12.18 -7.06
N GLY A 47 -7.31 10.99 -7.40
CA GLY A 47 -8.61 10.80 -8.04
C GLY A 47 -8.58 10.89 -9.56
N GLU A 48 -7.41 11.18 -10.15
CA GLU A 48 -7.25 11.30 -11.60
C GLU A 48 -7.49 9.96 -12.30
N ILE A 49 -6.96 8.88 -11.73
CA ILE A 49 -7.02 7.55 -12.35
C ILE A 49 -8.48 7.09 -12.46
N LEU A 50 -9.25 7.15 -11.37
CA LEU A 50 -10.66 6.76 -11.39
C LEU A 50 -11.48 7.62 -12.37
N ARG A 51 -11.23 8.93 -12.37
CA ARG A 51 -11.96 9.90 -13.20
C ARG A 51 -11.76 9.63 -14.70
N GLY A 52 -10.53 9.30 -15.11
CA GLY A 52 -10.19 9.08 -16.51
C GLY A 52 -10.32 7.63 -17.01
N MET A 53 -10.44 6.64 -16.11
CA MET A 53 -10.27 5.23 -16.47
C MET A 53 -11.13 4.79 -17.67
N PRO A 54 -10.53 4.28 -18.78
CA PRO A 54 -11.22 4.06 -20.05
C PRO A 54 -11.92 2.69 -20.13
N VAL A 55 -12.72 2.38 -19.11
CA VAL A 55 -13.63 1.22 -19.05
C VAL A 55 -15.03 1.66 -18.65
N ALA A 56 -16.02 0.77 -18.69
CA ALA A 56 -17.37 1.07 -18.23
C ALA A 56 -17.44 1.08 -16.67
N ASP A 57 -18.39 1.81 -16.10
CA ASP A 57 -18.51 2.01 -14.65
C ASP A 57 -18.82 0.71 -13.89
N ASP A 58 -19.56 -0.20 -14.51
CA ASP A 58 -19.88 -1.52 -13.99
C ASP A 58 -18.67 -2.48 -13.98
N ALA A 59 -17.63 -2.17 -14.76
CA ALA A 59 -16.36 -2.89 -14.74
C ALA A 59 -15.43 -2.45 -13.59
N ILE A 60 -15.80 -1.43 -12.80
CA ILE A 60 -14.98 -0.88 -11.72
C ILE A 60 -15.69 -1.02 -10.36
N ALA A 61 -15.01 -1.65 -9.41
CA ALA A 61 -15.33 -1.55 -8.00
C ALA A 61 -14.58 -0.36 -7.37
N ALA A 62 -15.21 0.81 -7.37
CA ALA A 62 -14.65 2.03 -6.78
C ALA A 62 -14.98 2.15 -5.29
N PHE A 63 -13.98 2.44 -4.46
CA PHE A 63 -14.12 2.64 -3.01
C PHE A 63 -13.73 4.06 -2.63
N HIS A 64 -14.70 4.79 -2.08
CA HIS A 64 -14.53 6.17 -1.61
C HIS A 64 -15.54 6.46 -0.49
N PRO A 65 -15.24 6.13 0.79
CA PRO A 65 -16.23 6.21 1.87
C PRO A 65 -16.74 7.63 2.18
N THR A 66 -16.19 8.66 1.54
CA THR A 66 -16.58 10.06 1.71
C THR A 66 -17.45 10.61 0.58
N LYS A 67 -17.70 9.84 -0.49
CA LYS A 67 -18.55 10.22 -1.62
C LYS A 67 -19.71 9.25 -1.78
N LYS A 68 -20.83 9.74 -2.30
CA LYS A 68 -21.98 8.89 -2.66
C LYS A 68 -21.62 8.00 -3.85
N GLY A 69 -22.21 6.81 -3.88
CA GLY A 69 -21.92 5.79 -4.90
C GLY A 69 -20.73 4.90 -4.53
N GLY A 70 -20.40 3.96 -5.40
CA GLY A 70 -19.30 3.01 -5.19
C GLY A 70 -19.69 1.73 -4.46
N TYR A 71 -18.68 0.92 -4.17
CA TYR A 71 -18.78 -0.34 -3.45
C TYR A 71 -18.47 -0.16 -1.98
N ALA A 72 -18.96 -1.12 -1.18
CA ALA A 72 -18.82 -1.15 0.26
C ALA A 72 -18.08 -2.40 0.70
N TRP A 73 -17.04 -2.22 1.50
CA TRP A 73 -16.31 -3.34 2.07
C TRP A 73 -17.14 -4.00 3.17
N VAL A 74 -17.32 -5.32 3.07
CA VAL A 74 -17.90 -6.14 4.14
C VAL A 74 -16.76 -6.84 4.89
N PRO A 75 -16.24 -6.24 5.97
CA PRO A 75 -15.07 -6.76 6.66
C PRO A 75 -15.30 -8.16 7.22
N GLY A 76 -16.54 -8.55 7.56
CA GLY A 76 -16.79 -9.88 8.09
C GLY A 76 -16.52 -11.04 7.15
N ARG A 77 -16.55 -10.79 5.83
CA ARG A 77 -16.20 -11.81 4.84
C ARG A 77 -14.71 -11.99 4.68
N ASP A 78 -13.93 -10.96 5.03
CA ASP A 78 -12.48 -10.95 4.84
C ASP A 78 -11.71 -11.20 6.16
N VAL A 79 -12.29 -10.82 7.30
CA VAL A 79 -11.71 -10.98 8.63
C VAL A 79 -12.28 -12.24 9.27
N GLN A 80 -11.81 -13.39 8.80
CA GLN A 80 -12.32 -14.72 9.17
C GLN A 80 -11.45 -15.47 10.20
N SER A 81 -10.27 -14.97 10.54
CA SER A 81 -9.37 -15.60 11.51
C SER A 81 -8.99 -14.64 12.63
N MET A 82 -8.52 -15.17 13.76
CA MET A 82 -7.97 -14.32 14.83
C MET A 82 -6.72 -13.56 14.38
N THR A 83 -5.90 -14.15 13.51
CA THR A 83 -4.77 -13.44 12.90
C THR A 83 -5.23 -12.21 12.12
N SER A 84 -6.27 -12.34 11.29
CA SER A 84 -6.84 -11.19 10.55
C SER A 84 -7.51 -10.17 11.47
N ALA A 85 -8.14 -10.62 12.57
CA ALA A 85 -8.76 -9.74 13.55
C ALA A 85 -7.72 -8.90 14.31
N ILE A 86 -6.61 -9.52 14.74
CA ILE A 86 -5.48 -8.84 15.37
C ILE A 86 -4.82 -7.86 14.40
N ALA A 87 -4.66 -8.23 13.13
CA ALA A 87 -4.09 -7.35 12.11
C ALA A 87 -4.96 -6.10 11.91
N LEU A 88 -6.28 -6.27 11.75
CA LEU A 88 -7.21 -5.16 11.64
C LEU A 88 -7.21 -4.29 12.90
N ALA A 89 -7.24 -4.91 14.09
CA ALA A 89 -7.21 -4.18 15.36
C ALA A 89 -5.91 -3.39 15.55
N THR A 90 -4.76 -4.00 15.24
CA THR A 90 -3.44 -3.34 15.26
C THR A 90 -3.46 -2.09 14.40
N ARG A 91 -4.01 -2.19 13.18
CA ARG A 91 -4.06 -1.05 12.26
C ARG A 91 -5.05 0.02 12.70
N LEU A 92 -6.20 -0.36 13.27
CA LEU A 92 -7.20 0.57 13.79
C LEU A 92 -6.71 1.35 15.02
N VAL A 93 -5.92 0.72 15.88
CA VAL A 93 -5.40 1.33 17.12
C VAL A 93 -4.10 2.09 16.88
N ALA A 94 -3.31 1.70 15.88
CA ALA A 94 -2.05 2.38 15.58
C ALA A 94 -2.26 3.89 15.45
N SER A 95 -1.52 4.64 16.26
CA SER A 95 -1.35 6.09 16.10
C SER A 95 -0.30 6.35 15.03
N ASP A 96 -0.35 7.52 14.39
CA ASP A 96 0.51 7.93 13.29
C ASP A 96 2.00 8.01 13.68
N GLY A 97 2.67 6.88 13.91
CA GLY A 97 4.13 6.67 14.03
C GLY A 97 4.94 7.55 14.99
N THR A 98 4.29 8.45 15.74
CA THR A 98 4.92 9.61 16.41
C THR A 98 4.87 9.54 17.93
N THR A 99 4.26 8.49 18.50
CA THR A 99 4.09 8.37 19.95
C THR A 99 5.31 7.77 20.63
N GLN A 100 5.76 8.47 21.68
CA GLN A 100 6.83 8.10 22.59
C GLN A 100 6.62 6.71 23.20
N SER A 101 7.71 6.13 23.72
CA SER A 101 7.80 4.77 24.25
C SER A 101 6.71 4.34 25.23
N ASP A 102 6.13 5.28 25.98
CA ASP A 102 5.18 5.02 27.07
C ASP A 102 3.75 4.68 26.58
N ASN A 103 3.36 5.10 25.38
CA ASN A 103 2.03 4.76 24.83
C ASN A 103 1.95 3.33 24.28
N ARG A 104 3.09 2.65 24.05
CA ARG A 104 3.11 1.34 23.38
C ARG A 104 2.42 0.23 24.18
N VAL A 105 2.40 0.31 25.51
CA VAL A 105 1.65 -0.63 26.36
C VAL A 105 0.15 -0.36 26.27
N PHE A 106 -0.26 0.90 26.23
CA PHE A 106 -1.65 1.32 26.01
C PHE A 106 -2.15 0.89 24.63
N ASP A 107 -1.32 1.02 23.60
CA ASP A 107 -1.64 0.56 22.24
C ASP A 107 -1.87 -0.96 22.22
N LYS A 108 -0.99 -1.75 22.85
CA LYS A 108 -1.15 -3.22 22.90
C LYS A 108 -2.39 -3.67 23.69
N GLY A 109 -2.67 -3.02 24.82
CA GLY A 109 -3.90 -3.26 25.58
C GLY A 109 -5.14 -2.92 24.74
N GLY A 110 -5.11 -1.78 24.06
CA GLY A 110 -6.17 -1.33 23.17
C GLY A 110 -6.41 -2.26 21.98
N VAL A 111 -5.35 -2.74 21.33
CA VAL A 111 -5.41 -3.77 20.27
C VAL A 111 -6.07 -5.04 20.78
N THR A 112 -5.72 -5.48 21.99
CA THR A 112 -6.29 -6.69 22.57
C THR A 112 -7.79 -6.52 22.84
N ILE A 113 -8.21 -5.40 23.41
CA ILE A 113 -9.64 -5.08 23.64
C ILE A 113 -10.41 -4.99 22.31
N LEU A 114 -9.87 -4.29 21.31
CA LEU A 114 -10.52 -4.17 20.00
C LEU A 114 -10.59 -5.52 19.27
N THR A 115 -9.58 -6.38 19.41
CA THR A 115 -9.61 -7.76 18.91
C THR A 115 -10.75 -8.55 19.57
N GLY A 116 -10.93 -8.40 20.88
CA GLY A 116 -12.08 -8.96 21.60
C GLY A 116 -13.42 -8.48 21.02
N CYS A 117 -13.54 -7.18 20.74
CA CYS A 117 -14.73 -6.62 20.08
C CYS A 117 -14.97 -7.26 18.72
N ILE A 118 -13.95 -7.36 17.85
CA ILE A 118 -14.06 -8.02 16.54
C ILE A 118 -14.49 -9.48 16.69
N ALA A 119 -13.89 -10.23 17.61
CA ALA A 119 -14.23 -11.63 17.87
C ALA A 119 -15.69 -11.78 18.34
N GLN A 120 -16.15 -10.90 19.23
CA GLN A 120 -17.53 -10.88 19.71
C GLN A 120 -18.51 -10.51 18.58
N THR A 121 -18.19 -9.51 17.75
CA THR A 121 -19.00 -9.13 16.59
C THR A 121 -19.13 -10.33 15.63
N ARG A 122 -18.03 -11.04 15.37
CA ARG A 122 -18.03 -12.26 14.54
C ARG A 122 -18.94 -13.34 15.10
N ALA A 123 -18.85 -13.62 16.39
CA ALA A 123 -19.66 -14.66 17.03
C ALA A 123 -21.16 -14.33 17.03
N THR A 124 -21.52 -13.05 17.16
CA THR A 124 -22.93 -12.62 17.28
C THR A 124 -23.60 -12.31 15.95
N ARG A 125 -22.85 -11.88 14.93
CA ARG A 125 -23.37 -11.44 13.62
C ARG A 125 -23.01 -12.38 12.48
N GLY A 126 -22.13 -13.36 12.70
CA GLY A 126 -21.66 -14.28 11.67
C GLY A 126 -20.74 -13.61 10.63
N PRO A 127 -20.52 -14.24 9.46
CA PRO A 127 -19.49 -13.84 8.48
C PRO A 127 -19.84 -12.58 7.67
N ASN A 128 -20.99 -11.94 7.91
CA ASN A 128 -21.43 -10.75 7.15
C ASN A 128 -21.42 -9.48 8.00
N TRP A 129 -20.73 -9.48 9.14
CA TRP A 129 -20.68 -8.30 10.00
C TRP A 129 -20.03 -7.11 9.29
N SER A 130 -20.54 -5.92 9.64
CA SER A 130 -20.14 -4.63 9.07
C SER A 130 -19.37 -3.77 10.08
N PHE A 131 -18.75 -2.67 9.63
CA PHE A 131 -18.17 -1.70 10.55
C PHE A 131 -19.20 -1.10 11.52
N ALA A 132 -20.48 -1.04 11.14
CA ALA A 132 -21.54 -0.61 12.04
C ALA A 132 -21.76 -1.61 13.18
N ASP A 133 -21.69 -2.92 12.91
CA ASP A 133 -21.78 -3.96 13.93
C ASP A 133 -20.59 -3.92 14.89
N LEU A 134 -19.39 -3.71 14.36
CA LEU A 134 -18.18 -3.54 15.16
C LEU A 134 -18.27 -2.29 16.04
N LEU A 135 -18.71 -1.16 15.48
CA LEU A 135 -18.91 0.08 16.22
C LEU A 135 -19.93 -0.10 17.35
N ASN A 136 -21.06 -0.76 17.08
CA ASN A 136 -22.05 -1.07 18.10
C ASN A 136 -21.48 -1.97 19.22
N THR A 137 -20.64 -2.94 18.86
CA THR A 137 -19.96 -3.80 19.83
C THR A 137 -19.00 -2.98 20.69
N LEU A 138 -18.18 -2.12 20.06
CA LEU A 138 -17.22 -1.24 20.73
C LEU A 138 -17.90 -0.22 21.66
N LEU A 139 -19.12 0.21 21.35
CA LEU A 139 -19.91 1.14 22.16
C LEU A 139 -20.73 0.48 23.27
N GLY A 140 -20.83 -0.86 23.28
CA GLY A 140 -21.57 -1.62 24.28
C GLY A 140 -20.99 -1.50 25.71
N ASP A 141 -21.68 -2.07 26.70
CA ASP A 141 -21.21 -2.07 28.08
C ASP A 141 -19.95 -2.94 28.24
N PRO A 142 -18.80 -2.39 28.68
CA PRO A 142 -17.60 -3.18 28.84
C PRO A 142 -17.65 -4.19 29.98
N VAL A 143 -18.52 -4.02 30.97
CA VAL A 143 -18.73 -5.04 32.02
C VAL A 143 -19.30 -6.31 31.39
N ALA A 144 -20.29 -6.16 30.51
CA ALA A 144 -20.91 -7.25 29.77
C ALA A 144 -19.95 -7.93 28.77
N TRP A 145 -18.88 -7.26 28.32
CA TRP A 145 -17.90 -7.87 27.43
C TRP A 145 -17.14 -9.04 28.07
N LYS A 146 -16.95 -9.04 29.40
CA LYS A 146 -16.06 -9.99 30.06
C LYS A 146 -16.43 -11.45 29.77
N GLU A 147 -17.71 -11.79 29.95
CA GLU A 147 -18.20 -13.15 29.71
C GLU A 147 -18.15 -13.52 28.23
N GLY A 148 -18.56 -12.61 27.34
CA GLY A 148 -18.52 -12.83 25.89
C GLY A 148 -17.08 -13.05 25.39
N PHE A 149 -16.16 -12.17 25.78
CA PHE A 149 -14.75 -12.28 25.44
C PHE A 149 -14.14 -13.57 25.98
N ALA A 150 -14.53 -14.06 27.17
CA ALA A 150 -14.01 -15.31 27.71
C ALA A 150 -14.32 -16.52 26.81
N GLN A 151 -15.41 -16.48 26.04
CA GLN A 151 -15.79 -17.55 25.11
C GLN A 151 -15.07 -17.45 23.76
N VAL A 152 -14.82 -16.23 23.27
CA VAL A 152 -14.35 -16.02 21.88
C VAL A 152 -12.90 -15.59 21.78
N TYR A 153 -12.39 -14.89 22.80
CA TYR A 153 -11.01 -14.38 22.85
C TYR A 153 -10.59 -14.09 24.31
N PRO A 154 -10.22 -15.12 25.09
CA PRO A 154 -9.87 -15.00 26.51
C PRO A 154 -8.84 -13.92 26.87
N PRO A 155 -7.82 -13.60 26.06
CA PRO A 155 -6.88 -12.52 26.37
C PRO A 155 -7.55 -11.15 26.56
N ALA A 156 -8.61 -10.83 25.81
CA ALA A 156 -9.34 -9.59 26.00
C ALA A 156 -10.16 -9.60 27.30
N ALA A 157 -10.75 -10.74 27.66
CA ALA A 157 -11.49 -10.89 28.91
C ALA A 157 -10.58 -10.66 30.13
N ALA A 158 -9.33 -11.11 30.07
CA ALA A 158 -8.35 -10.91 31.13
C ALA A 158 -7.98 -9.43 31.34
N LEU A 159 -8.18 -8.58 30.32
CA LEU A 159 -7.99 -7.12 30.42
C LEU A 159 -9.25 -6.39 30.92
N VAL A 160 -10.40 -7.07 31.00
CA VAL A 160 -11.64 -6.53 31.57
C VAL A 160 -11.66 -6.81 33.09
N LEU A 161 -10.98 -5.93 33.83
CA LEU A 161 -10.91 -5.99 35.28
C LEU A 161 -12.09 -5.23 35.88
N ILE A 162 -12.74 -5.86 36.86
CA ILE A 162 -13.90 -5.33 37.57
C ILE A 162 -13.52 -5.33 39.05
N ASP A 163 -13.67 -4.17 39.69
CA ASP A 163 -13.37 -4.00 41.11
C ASP A 163 -14.47 -4.65 41.97
N ALA A 164 -14.24 -4.77 43.28
CA ALA A 164 -15.14 -5.48 44.19
C ALA A 164 -16.55 -4.87 44.29
N ASP A 165 -16.70 -3.59 43.94
CA ASP A 165 -17.97 -2.86 43.89
C ASP A 165 -18.75 -3.07 42.58
N GLY A 166 -18.25 -3.90 41.66
CA GLY A 166 -18.86 -4.19 40.37
C GLY A 166 -18.56 -3.15 39.28
N THR A 167 -17.73 -2.14 39.56
CA THR A 167 -17.33 -1.13 38.58
C THR A 167 -16.08 -1.54 37.81
N LEU A 168 -15.89 -0.95 36.63
CA LEU A 168 -14.69 -1.16 35.82
C LEU A 168 -13.46 -0.59 36.51
N ASN A 169 -12.41 -1.41 36.60
CA ASN A 169 -11.12 -0.96 37.11
C ASN A 169 -10.60 0.24 36.30
N ARG A 170 -9.99 1.20 36.99
CA ARG A 170 -9.49 2.45 36.39
C ARG A 170 -8.56 2.24 35.18
N THR A 171 -7.71 1.22 35.22
CA THR A 171 -6.78 0.91 34.12
C THR A 171 -7.53 0.40 32.90
N THR A 172 -8.45 -0.55 33.08
CA THR A 172 -9.32 -1.06 32.01
C THR A 172 -10.17 0.06 31.41
N ALA A 173 -10.77 0.91 32.24
CA ALA A 173 -11.55 2.06 31.79
C ALA A 173 -10.70 3.01 30.92
N SER A 174 -9.45 3.24 31.30
CA SER A 174 -8.52 4.10 30.54
C SER A 174 -8.17 3.50 29.17
N PHE A 175 -7.91 2.19 29.07
CA PHE A 175 -7.70 1.52 27.78
C PHE A 175 -8.93 1.65 26.86
N ILE A 176 -10.13 1.40 27.39
CA ILE A 176 -11.37 1.46 26.61
C ILE A 176 -11.65 2.88 26.12
N LEU A 177 -11.50 3.88 26.99
CA LEU A 177 -11.69 5.29 26.61
C LEU A 177 -10.71 5.71 25.52
N SER A 178 -9.44 5.31 25.61
CA SER A 178 -8.42 5.58 24.59
C SER A 178 -8.78 4.93 23.25
N VAL A 179 -9.14 3.64 23.25
CA VAL A 179 -9.57 2.94 22.03
C VAL A 179 -10.81 3.59 21.44
N ARG A 180 -11.83 3.87 22.25
CA ARG A 180 -13.06 4.52 21.77
C ARG A 180 -12.77 5.88 21.15
N ALA A 181 -12.01 6.73 21.83
CA ALA A 181 -11.71 8.08 21.36
C ALA A 181 -11.02 8.08 19.98
N HIS A 182 -10.07 7.16 19.76
CA HIS A 182 -9.33 7.05 18.50
C HIS A 182 -10.12 6.29 17.43
N VAL A 183 -10.55 5.07 17.75
CA VAL A 183 -11.13 4.13 16.77
C VAL A 183 -12.51 4.58 16.31
N MET A 184 -13.30 5.28 17.14
CA MET A 184 -14.60 5.80 16.71
C MET A 184 -14.48 6.84 15.58
N GLN A 185 -13.46 7.71 15.63
CA GLN A 185 -13.22 8.70 14.57
C GLN A 185 -12.95 8.05 13.22
N LEU A 186 -12.48 6.80 13.24
CA LEU A 186 -12.16 6.01 12.06
C LEU A 186 -13.33 5.12 11.63
N LEU A 187 -13.99 4.46 12.58
CA LEU A 187 -15.07 3.52 12.31
C LEU A 187 -16.41 4.20 11.97
N ASP A 188 -16.77 5.32 12.59
CA ASP A 188 -18.06 5.97 12.34
C ASP A 188 -18.25 6.38 10.87
N PRO A 189 -17.27 7.03 10.20
CA PRO A 189 -17.38 7.31 8.77
C PRO A 189 -17.54 6.06 7.91
N LEU A 190 -16.80 4.98 8.20
CA LEU A 190 -16.88 3.71 7.45
C LEU A 190 -18.22 3.00 7.69
N ALA A 191 -18.69 3.00 8.94
CA ALA A 191 -19.98 2.42 9.32
C ALA A 191 -21.13 3.13 8.60
N ARG A 192 -21.10 4.47 8.51
CA ARG A 192 -22.10 5.25 7.77
C ARG A 192 -22.02 5.04 6.26
N ALA A 193 -20.80 4.95 5.71
CA ALA A 193 -20.59 4.81 4.28
C ALA A 193 -20.94 3.42 3.76
N TRP A 194 -20.64 2.37 4.53
CA TRP A 194 -20.70 0.99 4.06
C TRP A 194 -21.71 0.11 4.79
N GLY A 195 -22.18 0.50 5.99
CA GLY A 195 -23.08 -0.31 6.81
C GLY A 195 -24.48 -0.54 6.22
N THR A 196 -24.92 0.31 5.30
CA THR A 196 -26.25 0.23 4.65
C THR A 196 -26.17 -0.09 3.16
N ALA A 197 -24.99 -0.47 2.66
CA ALA A 197 -24.81 -0.74 1.24
C ALA A 197 -25.64 -1.95 0.79
N PRO A 198 -26.35 -1.84 -0.35
CA PRO A 198 -27.19 -2.92 -0.84
C PRO A 198 -26.33 -4.13 -1.28
N PRO A 199 -26.88 -5.36 -1.27
CA PRO A 199 -26.11 -6.60 -1.49
C PRO A 199 -25.25 -6.61 -2.76
N GLU A 200 -25.70 -5.98 -3.83
CA GLU A 200 -24.99 -5.85 -5.12
C GLU A 200 -23.80 -4.89 -5.09
N ARG A 201 -23.73 -4.01 -4.08
CA ARG A 201 -22.58 -3.11 -3.84
C ARG A 201 -21.68 -3.61 -2.72
N GLN A 202 -22.02 -4.70 -2.05
CA GLN A 202 -21.18 -5.32 -1.03
C GLN A 202 -20.02 -6.10 -1.66
N PHE A 203 -18.82 -5.89 -1.13
CA PHE A 203 -17.59 -6.40 -1.68
C PHE A 203 -16.74 -7.11 -0.61
N SER A 204 -16.18 -8.25 -1.00
CA SER A 204 -15.14 -8.97 -0.25
C SER A 204 -13.87 -8.99 -1.09
N PHE A 205 -12.76 -8.56 -0.50
CA PHE A 205 -11.47 -8.55 -1.18
C PHE A 205 -10.89 -9.96 -1.30
N LEU A 206 -11.16 -10.85 -0.34
CA LEU A 206 -10.75 -12.24 -0.41
C LEU A 206 -11.53 -13.00 -1.51
N ASP A 207 -12.85 -12.86 -1.57
CA ASP A 207 -13.65 -13.46 -2.65
C ASP A 207 -13.20 -12.97 -4.03
N TRP A 208 -12.81 -11.69 -4.13
CA TRP A 208 -12.33 -11.05 -5.35
C TRP A 208 -10.97 -11.59 -5.80
N ILE A 209 -9.98 -11.67 -4.90
CA ILE A 209 -8.64 -12.15 -5.23
C ILE A 209 -8.62 -13.66 -5.50
N GLU A 210 -9.55 -14.42 -4.94
CA GLU A 210 -9.73 -15.85 -5.22
C GLU A 210 -10.61 -16.10 -6.46
N GLY A 211 -11.28 -15.07 -6.97
CA GLY A 211 -12.19 -15.18 -8.11
C GLY A 211 -13.44 -16.02 -7.85
N LYS A 212 -13.84 -16.19 -6.58
CA LYS A 212 -14.94 -17.07 -6.16
C LYS A 212 -16.33 -16.52 -6.48
N LYS A 213 -16.51 -15.20 -6.41
CA LYS A 213 -17.84 -14.57 -6.52
C LYS A 213 -18.10 -14.04 -7.92
N GLN A 214 -19.00 -14.68 -8.64
CA GLN A 214 -19.52 -14.17 -9.91
C GLN A 214 -20.16 -12.80 -9.69
N GLY A 215 -19.76 -11.81 -10.48
CA GLY A 215 -20.34 -10.45 -10.45
C GLY A 215 -19.54 -9.38 -9.69
N GLN A 216 -18.45 -9.70 -8.99
CA GLN A 216 -17.51 -8.66 -8.53
C GLN A 216 -16.68 -8.14 -9.72
N PRO A 217 -16.57 -6.82 -9.92
CA PRO A 217 -15.72 -6.27 -10.97
C PRO A 217 -14.25 -6.69 -10.82
N ALA A 218 -13.58 -7.00 -11.93
CA ALA A 218 -12.18 -7.41 -11.93
C ALA A 218 -11.22 -6.25 -11.55
N ILE A 219 -11.66 -5.01 -11.77
CA ILE A 219 -10.90 -3.80 -11.48
C ILE A 219 -11.41 -3.19 -10.18
N VAL A 220 -10.50 -2.97 -9.24
CA VAL A 220 -10.74 -2.30 -7.96
C VAL A 220 -9.98 -0.99 -7.97
N VAL A 221 -10.64 0.10 -7.59
CA VAL A 221 -9.98 1.40 -7.40
C VAL A 221 -10.23 1.90 -5.99
N LEU A 222 -9.17 2.02 -5.21
CA LEU A 222 -9.17 2.51 -3.84
C LEU A 222 -8.77 4.00 -3.87
N GLN A 223 -9.75 4.89 -3.77
CA GLN A 223 -9.50 6.32 -3.91
C GLN A 223 -9.21 6.97 -2.56
N ARG A 224 -8.05 7.62 -2.44
CA ARG A 224 -7.71 8.45 -1.29
C ARG A 224 -8.57 9.71 -1.26
N SER A 225 -9.03 10.09 -0.08
CA SER A 225 -9.64 11.40 0.16
C SER A 225 -8.62 12.34 0.79
N ALA A 226 -8.23 13.39 0.07
CA ALA A 226 -7.35 14.44 0.61
C ALA A 226 -7.96 15.16 1.83
N ALA A 227 -9.28 15.20 1.93
CA ALA A 227 -10.00 15.75 3.09
C ALA A 227 -9.92 14.85 4.33
N ASN A 228 -9.67 13.54 4.15
CA ASN A 228 -9.59 12.56 5.24
C ASN A 228 -8.40 11.60 5.00
N PRO A 229 -7.15 12.11 5.06
CA PRO A 229 -5.97 11.36 4.66
C PRO A 229 -5.67 10.20 5.61
N ALA A 230 -5.80 10.41 6.93
CA ALA A 230 -5.58 9.37 7.94
C ALA A 230 -6.59 8.21 7.80
N LEU A 231 -7.88 8.55 7.67
CA LEU A 231 -8.93 7.55 7.40
C LEU A 231 -8.61 6.76 6.13
N SER A 232 -8.21 7.45 5.04
CA SER A 232 -7.87 6.82 3.76
C SER A 232 -6.69 5.86 3.89
N ALA A 233 -5.59 6.31 4.48
CA ALA A 233 -4.41 5.47 4.71
C ALA A 233 -4.76 4.21 5.51
N LEU A 234 -5.64 4.36 6.50
CA LEU A 234 -6.07 3.28 7.36
C LEU A 234 -6.84 2.20 6.61
N TRP A 235 -7.96 2.53 5.96
CA TRP A 235 -8.82 1.51 5.34
C TRP A 235 -8.18 0.94 4.07
N ILE A 236 -7.48 1.77 3.28
CA ILE A 236 -6.79 1.31 2.06
C ILE A 236 -5.66 0.35 2.42
N GLY A 237 -4.81 0.74 3.36
CA GLY A 237 -3.73 -0.15 3.75
C GLY A 237 -4.20 -1.39 4.51
N ALA A 238 -5.37 -1.36 5.17
CA ALA A 238 -5.97 -2.55 5.78
C ALA A 238 -6.30 -3.59 4.70
N ILE A 239 -6.87 -3.13 3.58
CA ILE A 239 -7.17 -3.97 2.42
C ILE A 239 -5.88 -4.47 1.77
N VAL A 240 -4.88 -3.61 1.58
CA VAL A 240 -3.60 -4.00 0.97
C VAL A 240 -2.89 -5.04 1.84
N ASP A 241 -2.78 -4.83 3.15
CA ASP A 241 -2.15 -5.80 4.06
C ASP A 241 -2.95 -7.11 4.15
N LEU A 242 -4.28 -7.04 4.16
CA LEU A 242 -5.16 -8.21 4.14
C LEU A 242 -4.91 -9.05 2.88
N LEU A 243 -4.95 -8.41 1.71
CA LEU A 243 -4.71 -9.07 0.44
C LEU A 243 -3.29 -9.62 0.36
N ALA A 244 -2.30 -8.87 0.84
CA ALA A 244 -0.91 -9.32 0.86
C ALA A 244 -0.72 -10.53 1.78
N SER A 245 -1.30 -10.51 2.98
CA SER A 245 -1.27 -11.64 3.90
C SER A 245 -1.94 -12.88 3.30
N HIS A 246 -3.12 -12.71 2.69
CA HIS A 246 -3.82 -13.83 2.07
C HIS A 246 -3.06 -14.36 0.86
N ALA A 247 -2.53 -13.48 0.01
CA ALA A 247 -1.72 -13.88 -1.13
C ALA A 247 -0.44 -14.63 -0.72
N CYS A 248 0.11 -14.39 0.47
CA CYS A 248 1.28 -15.12 0.97
C CYS A 248 0.93 -16.48 1.59
N ASP A 249 -0.30 -16.70 2.03
CA ASP A 249 -0.74 -17.95 2.67
C ASP A 249 -0.69 -19.17 1.72
N GLU A 250 -0.24 -20.32 2.21
CA GLU A 250 -0.11 -21.55 1.42
C GLU A 250 -1.44 -21.99 0.76
N SER A 251 -2.57 -21.74 1.41
CA SER A 251 -3.90 -22.06 0.88
C SER A 251 -4.27 -21.24 -0.36
N PHE A 252 -3.65 -20.06 -0.53
CA PHE A 252 -3.82 -19.25 -1.72
C PHE A 252 -2.98 -19.81 -2.87
N ASN A 253 -3.63 -20.65 -3.68
CA ASN A 253 -3.05 -21.31 -4.84
C ASN A 253 -3.87 -21.00 -6.10
N PRO A 254 -3.77 -19.78 -6.65
CA PRO A 254 -4.52 -19.40 -7.83
C PRO A 254 -4.07 -20.22 -9.06
N ASP A 255 -4.93 -20.31 -10.07
CA ASP A 255 -4.57 -20.90 -11.35
C ASP A 255 -3.29 -20.23 -11.90
N LYS A 256 -2.38 -21.01 -12.51
CA LYS A 256 -1.12 -20.51 -13.08
C LYS A 256 -1.32 -19.43 -14.13
N SER A 257 -2.50 -19.34 -14.74
CA SER A 257 -2.89 -18.28 -15.68
C SER A 257 -3.35 -17.00 -15.00
N MET A 258 -3.81 -17.06 -13.74
CA MET A 258 -4.31 -15.90 -13.01
C MET A 258 -3.17 -14.90 -12.73
N ARG A 259 -3.44 -13.63 -12.99
CA ARG A 259 -2.54 -12.52 -12.66
C ARG A 259 -3.26 -11.52 -11.80
N ILE A 260 -2.60 -11.08 -10.73
CA ILE A 260 -3.12 -10.06 -9.82
C ILE A 260 -2.11 -8.92 -9.79
N ARG A 261 -2.56 -7.73 -10.15
CA ARG A 261 -1.70 -6.55 -10.24
C ARG A 261 -2.12 -5.52 -9.21
N PHE A 262 -1.17 -5.08 -8.41
CA PHE A 262 -1.32 -3.95 -7.50
C PHE A 262 -0.62 -2.76 -8.14
N VAL A 263 -1.34 -1.67 -8.37
CA VAL A 263 -0.78 -0.39 -8.83
C VAL A 263 -0.98 0.62 -7.72
N LEU A 264 0.10 0.97 -7.03
CA LEU A 264 0.09 1.77 -5.82
C LEU A 264 0.69 3.15 -6.09
N ASP A 265 -0.15 4.11 -6.45
CA ASP A 265 0.30 5.50 -6.64
C ASP A 265 0.64 6.13 -5.29
N GLU A 266 1.82 6.74 -5.14
CA GLU A 266 2.30 7.34 -3.88
C GLU A 266 2.14 6.45 -2.64
N ILE A 267 2.84 5.31 -2.65
CA ILE A 267 2.71 4.26 -1.62
C ILE A 267 2.94 4.74 -0.18
N HIS A 268 3.77 5.76 0.02
CA HIS A 268 4.07 6.33 1.34
C HIS A 268 2.82 6.87 2.05
N GLN A 269 1.79 7.25 1.30
CA GLN A 269 0.55 7.80 1.85
C GLN A 269 -0.32 6.78 2.55
N LEU A 270 -0.04 5.48 2.36
CA LEU A 270 -0.74 4.38 3.01
C LEU A 270 -0.18 4.06 4.41
N GLY A 271 0.88 4.77 4.83
CA GLY A 271 1.59 4.48 6.07
C GLY A 271 2.33 3.15 6.01
N PRO A 272 2.62 2.52 7.16
CA PRO A 272 3.29 1.23 7.19
C PRO A 272 2.38 0.12 6.63
N LEU A 273 2.97 -0.71 5.77
CA LEU A 273 2.37 -1.87 5.11
C LEU A 273 3.28 -3.09 5.31
N PRO A 274 3.32 -3.68 6.53
CA PRO A 274 4.25 -4.74 6.87
C PRO A 274 4.08 -5.98 5.99
N ARG A 275 2.85 -6.32 5.59
CA ARG A 275 2.58 -7.53 4.78
C ARG A 275 2.87 -7.32 3.31
N LEU A 276 2.91 -6.08 2.84
CA LEU A 276 3.29 -5.79 1.46
C LEU A 276 4.74 -6.18 1.17
N GLN A 277 5.64 -6.14 2.15
CA GLN A 277 7.02 -6.61 1.94
C GLN A 277 7.06 -8.11 1.60
N GLU A 278 6.20 -8.91 2.22
CA GLU A 278 6.11 -10.35 1.97
C GLU A 278 5.64 -10.63 0.53
N ILE A 279 4.61 -9.92 0.05
CA ILE A 279 4.12 -10.14 -1.33
C ILE A 279 5.13 -9.69 -2.38
N LEU A 280 5.97 -8.70 -2.08
CA LEU A 280 7.07 -8.33 -2.97
C LEU A 280 8.11 -9.46 -3.11
N ASP A 281 8.33 -10.24 -2.05
CA ASP A 281 9.30 -11.35 -2.06
C ASP A 281 8.74 -12.62 -2.71
N VAL A 282 7.52 -13.04 -2.34
CA VAL A 282 6.98 -14.35 -2.75
C VAL A 282 5.82 -14.29 -3.76
N GLY A 283 5.21 -13.12 -3.94
CA GLY A 283 3.99 -12.95 -4.74
C GLY A 283 4.14 -13.37 -6.20
N ARG A 284 5.35 -13.27 -6.75
CA ARG A 284 5.66 -13.69 -8.13
C ARG A 284 5.29 -15.15 -8.40
N ASN A 285 5.52 -16.06 -7.44
CA ASN A 285 5.22 -17.48 -7.60
C ASN A 285 3.71 -17.76 -7.68
N LYS A 286 2.91 -16.79 -7.21
CA LYS A 286 1.45 -16.86 -7.14
C LYS A 286 0.77 -15.92 -8.15
N GLY A 287 1.50 -15.47 -9.17
CA GLY A 287 0.96 -14.61 -10.21
C GLY A 287 0.70 -13.16 -9.76
N VAL A 288 1.25 -12.73 -8.62
CA VAL A 288 1.07 -11.38 -8.10
C VAL A 288 2.26 -10.49 -8.45
N SER A 289 1.98 -9.25 -8.83
CA SER A 289 2.99 -8.21 -9.08
C SER A 289 2.57 -6.85 -8.56
N VAL A 290 3.53 -6.07 -8.11
CA VAL A 290 3.31 -4.71 -7.59
C VAL A 290 4.03 -3.68 -8.45
N VAL A 291 3.30 -2.66 -8.88
CA VAL A 291 3.83 -1.39 -9.41
C VAL A 291 3.61 -0.35 -8.32
N ALA A 292 4.66 0.26 -7.80
CA ALA A 292 4.56 1.26 -6.74
C ALA A 292 5.28 2.55 -7.14
N ALA A 293 4.70 3.71 -6.81
CA ALA A 293 5.34 5.00 -7.01
C ALA A 293 5.67 5.68 -5.67
N LEU A 294 6.81 6.40 -5.65
CA LEU A 294 7.19 7.31 -4.59
C LEU A 294 7.81 8.59 -5.14
N GLN A 295 7.73 9.67 -4.35
CA GLN A 295 8.41 10.92 -4.67
C GLN A 295 9.89 10.86 -4.34
N ASP A 296 10.19 10.52 -3.09
CA ASP A 296 11.52 10.50 -2.53
C ASP A 296 11.68 9.36 -1.52
N MET A 297 12.92 8.99 -1.24
CA MET A 297 13.25 7.93 -0.29
C MET A 297 13.10 8.40 1.18
N THR A 298 13.11 9.71 1.42
CA THR A 298 13.01 10.32 2.75
C THR A 298 11.68 10.00 3.42
N GLN A 299 10.57 10.05 2.68
CA GLN A 299 9.25 9.69 3.18
C GLN A 299 9.20 8.23 3.63
N LEU A 300 9.81 7.33 2.86
CA LEU A 300 9.86 5.91 3.20
C LEU A 300 10.72 5.65 4.44
N ARG A 301 11.85 6.35 4.60
CA ARG A 301 12.70 6.28 5.80
C ARG A 301 11.99 6.74 7.06
N ARG A 302 11.11 7.75 6.97
CA ARG A 302 10.28 8.18 8.11
C ARG A 302 9.34 7.06 8.56
N THR A 303 8.84 6.25 7.63
CA THR A 303 7.90 5.16 7.93
C THR A 303 8.61 3.88 8.39
N TYR A 304 9.70 3.48 7.75
CA TYR A 304 10.35 2.18 7.95
C TYR A 304 11.75 2.25 8.59
N GLY A 305 12.25 3.44 8.89
CA GLY A 305 13.65 3.65 9.25
C GLY A 305 14.59 3.55 8.03
N ALA A 306 15.88 3.84 8.24
CA ALA A 306 16.87 3.82 7.17
C ALA A 306 17.05 2.43 6.56
N ASP A 307 17.29 1.42 7.39
CA ASP A 307 17.51 0.04 6.95
C ASP A 307 16.24 -0.57 6.36
N GLY A 308 15.09 -0.38 7.01
CA GLY A 308 13.81 -0.89 6.51
C GLY A 308 13.40 -0.28 5.17
N ALA A 309 13.65 1.02 4.94
CA ALA A 309 13.42 1.64 3.65
C ALA A 309 14.35 1.07 2.56
N LYS A 310 15.64 0.86 2.88
CA LYS A 310 16.60 0.24 1.95
C LYS A 310 16.18 -1.17 1.56
N GLU A 311 15.78 -1.99 2.54
CA GLU A 311 15.26 -3.34 2.29
C GLU A 311 13.98 -3.31 1.45
N PHE A 312 13.04 -2.43 1.77
CA PHE A 312 11.79 -2.27 1.03
C PHE A 312 12.05 -1.97 -0.45
N LEU A 313 12.91 -0.98 -0.74
CA LEU A 313 13.26 -0.57 -2.09
C LEU A 313 14.08 -1.64 -2.83
N GLY A 314 14.86 -2.43 -2.09
CA GLY A 314 15.64 -3.56 -2.62
C GLY A 314 14.77 -4.65 -3.26
N ARG A 315 13.54 -4.85 -2.78
CA ARG A 315 12.59 -5.86 -3.29
C ARG A 315 12.01 -5.55 -4.67
N PHE A 316 12.18 -4.32 -5.15
CA PHE A 316 11.81 -3.94 -6.50
C PHE A 316 12.97 -4.21 -7.46
N ALA A 317 12.92 -5.36 -8.13
CA ALA A 317 13.94 -5.76 -9.09
C ALA A 317 14.06 -4.77 -10.26
N THR A 318 12.96 -4.14 -10.66
CA THR A 318 12.93 -3.12 -11.72
C THR A 318 12.61 -1.76 -11.11
N LYS A 319 13.36 -0.74 -11.50
CA LYS A 319 13.15 0.64 -11.04
C LYS A 319 13.16 1.59 -12.23
N ILE A 320 12.21 2.51 -12.26
CA ILE A 320 12.17 3.64 -13.18
C ILE A 320 12.43 4.90 -12.35
N VAL A 321 13.54 5.58 -12.65
CA VAL A 321 13.97 6.79 -11.98
C VAL A 321 13.67 7.96 -12.90
N GLY A 322 12.61 8.70 -12.61
CA GLY A 322 12.29 9.97 -13.25
C GLY A 322 13.07 11.13 -12.62
N GLN A 323 12.73 12.34 -13.03
CA GLN A 323 13.38 13.56 -12.54
C GLN A 323 13.45 13.62 -11.01
N ALA A 324 14.62 13.92 -10.47
CA ALA A 324 14.88 14.10 -9.04
C ALA A 324 14.91 15.58 -8.63
N GLN A 325 14.73 15.88 -7.35
CA GLN A 325 15.02 17.22 -6.85
C GLN A 325 16.54 17.44 -6.80
N ILE A 326 16.97 18.67 -7.10
CA ILE A 326 18.37 19.05 -7.06
C ILE A 326 18.91 18.91 -5.63
N GLY A 327 20.12 18.37 -5.51
CA GLY A 327 20.83 18.22 -4.24
C GLY A 327 20.78 16.79 -3.70
N PRO A 328 20.61 16.60 -2.37
CA PRO A 328 20.80 15.31 -1.73
C PRO A 328 19.96 14.17 -2.30
N ASP A 329 18.76 14.45 -2.81
CA ASP A 329 17.87 13.44 -3.40
C ASP A 329 18.45 12.87 -4.70
N ALA A 330 18.94 13.74 -5.60
CA ALA A 330 19.58 13.31 -6.83
C ALA A 330 20.88 12.55 -6.57
N ASP A 331 21.68 13.02 -5.60
CA ASP A 331 22.91 12.36 -5.17
C ASP A 331 22.63 10.95 -4.63
N GLU A 332 21.61 10.83 -3.79
CA GLU A 332 21.20 9.55 -3.21
C GLU A 332 20.70 8.58 -4.28
N LEU A 333 19.87 9.03 -5.22
CA LEU A 333 19.37 8.17 -6.30
C LEU A 333 20.50 7.70 -7.21
N ALA A 334 21.40 8.60 -7.60
CA ALA A 334 22.57 8.26 -8.41
C ALA A 334 23.46 7.24 -7.70
N ALA A 335 23.75 7.43 -6.42
CA ALA A 335 24.61 6.54 -5.66
C ALA A 335 23.96 5.20 -5.28
N SER A 336 22.69 5.22 -4.84
CA SER A 336 22.03 4.07 -4.23
C SER A 336 21.33 3.16 -5.23
N PHE A 337 20.78 3.72 -6.31
CA PHE A 337 20.01 2.95 -7.30
C PHE A 337 20.79 2.69 -8.58
N VAL A 338 21.48 3.71 -9.10
CA VAL A 338 22.21 3.58 -10.36
C VAL A 338 23.59 2.97 -10.13
N GLY A 339 24.36 3.54 -9.20
CA GLY A 339 25.70 3.06 -8.84
C GLY A 339 26.82 3.63 -9.70
N THR A 340 27.98 2.99 -9.61
CA THR A 340 29.23 3.45 -10.21
C THR A 340 29.78 2.44 -11.21
N ARG A 341 30.69 2.89 -12.07
CA ARG A 341 31.48 2.06 -12.98
C ARG A 341 32.94 2.46 -12.92
N GLU A 342 33.80 1.49 -13.18
CA GLU A 342 35.22 1.72 -13.35
C GLU A 342 35.49 2.09 -14.82
N ILE A 343 36.22 3.18 -15.04
CA ILE A 343 36.66 3.61 -16.36
C ILE A 343 38.17 3.65 -16.41
N MET A 344 38.73 3.28 -17.57
CA MET A 344 40.14 3.49 -17.88
C MET A 344 40.26 4.77 -18.72
N PRO A 345 40.86 5.86 -18.19
CA PRO A 345 41.06 7.07 -18.97
C PRO A 345 41.96 6.79 -20.18
N LYS A 346 41.60 7.29 -21.36
CA LYS A 346 42.53 7.30 -22.49
C LYS A 346 43.67 8.26 -22.17
N ARG A 347 44.91 7.89 -22.51
CA ARG A 347 46.07 8.78 -22.39
C ARG A 347 45.79 10.10 -23.11
N ALA A 348 45.90 11.21 -22.40
CA ALA A 348 45.90 12.51 -23.03
C ALA A 348 47.21 12.69 -23.81
N ALA A 349 47.15 13.25 -25.01
CA ALA A 349 48.35 13.70 -25.70
C ALA A 349 48.92 14.91 -24.93
N SER A 350 50.01 14.70 -24.20
CA SER A 350 50.73 15.76 -23.49
C SER A 350 52.05 16.05 -24.21
N ASN A 351 52.38 17.33 -24.37
CA ASN A 351 53.68 17.77 -24.89
C ASN A 351 54.79 17.74 -23.82
N ASN A 352 54.46 17.36 -22.57
CA ASN A 352 55.43 17.22 -21.48
C ASN A 352 55.84 15.76 -21.31
N ALA A 353 57.14 15.48 -21.53
CA ALA A 353 57.74 14.15 -21.40
C ALA A 353 57.51 13.50 -20.01
N THR A 354 57.42 14.31 -18.95
CA THR A 354 57.23 13.84 -17.56
C THR A 354 55.81 13.37 -17.22
N GLU A 355 54.79 13.72 -18.03
CA GLU A 355 53.41 13.22 -17.85
C GLU A 355 53.12 11.97 -18.68
N LEU A 356 53.93 11.70 -19.70
CA LEU A 356 53.79 10.55 -20.60
C LEU A 356 54.15 9.21 -19.92
N ASP A 357 54.93 9.24 -18.83
CA ASP A 357 55.39 8.05 -18.08
C ASP A 357 54.40 7.53 -17.02
N LYS A 358 53.30 8.25 -16.74
CA LYS A 358 52.28 7.74 -15.81
C LYS A 358 51.33 6.81 -16.54
N GLU A 359 51.25 5.55 -16.10
CA GLU A 359 50.18 4.65 -16.55
C GLU A 359 48.82 5.21 -16.13
N PRO A 360 47.82 5.23 -17.03
CA PRO A 360 46.48 5.65 -16.65
C PRO A 360 45.94 4.70 -15.58
N GLU A 361 45.63 5.24 -14.41
CA GLU A 361 45.01 4.48 -13.33
C GLU A 361 43.49 4.41 -13.55
N PRO A 362 42.87 3.26 -13.23
CA PRO A 362 41.42 3.13 -13.26
C PRO A 362 40.77 4.13 -12.31
N ARG A 363 39.63 4.68 -12.73
CA ARG A 363 38.86 5.62 -11.92
C ARG A 363 37.40 5.18 -11.83
N THR A 364 36.87 5.21 -10.61
CA THR A 364 35.45 4.97 -10.35
C THR A 364 34.65 6.24 -10.58
N VAL A 365 33.65 6.19 -11.46
CA VAL A 365 32.74 7.30 -11.77
C VAL A 365 31.28 6.85 -11.63
N GLY A 366 30.38 7.77 -11.33
CA GLY A 366 28.94 7.48 -11.38
C GLY A 366 28.51 7.07 -12.80
N ILE A 367 27.60 6.10 -12.91
CA ILE A 367 27.05 5.70 -14.22
C ILE A 367 26.17 6.83 -14.78
N VAL A 368 25.33 7.42 -13.93
CA VAL A 368 24.54 8.62 -14.20
C VAL A 368 24.93 9.69 -13.19
N ARG A 369 25.08 10.93 -13.65
CA ARG A 369 25.43 12.05 -12.77
C ARG A 369 24.17 12.58 -12.06
N PRO A 370 24.25 13.05 -10.80
CA PRO A 370 23.12 13.64 -10.10
C PRO A 370 22.44 14.78 -10.87
N GLU A 371 23.23 15.62 -11.56
CA GLU A 371 22.71 16.73 -12.35
C GLU A 371 21.82 16.24 -13.50
N TYR A 372 22.19 15.12 -14.13
CA TYR A 372 21.41 14.52 -15.20
C TYR A 372 20.04 14.05 -14.69
N LEU A 373 19.99 13.45 -13.50
CA LEU A 373 18.72 13.08 -12.86
C LEU A 373 17.86 14.30 -12.52
N ALA A 374 18.47 15.46 -12.24
CA ALA A 374 17.76 16.66 -11.83
C ALA A 374 17.26 17.52 -13.00
N TYR A 375 17.99 17.57 -14.12
CA TYR A 375 17.73 18.53 -15.20
C TYR A 375 17.33 17.89 -16.54
N ASP A 376 17.78 16.68 -16.84
CA ASP A 376 17.66 16.09 -18.18
C ASP A 376 16.55 15.02 -18.27
N LEU A 377 15.90 14.70 -17.14
CA LEU A 377 14.76 13.78 -17.07
C LEU A 377 13.45 14.52 -16.76
N GLY A 378 12.32 13.82 -16.92
CA GLY A 378 11.00 14.34 -16.56
C GLY A 378 10.01 14.33 -17.72
N ALA A 379 8.89 15.01 -17.54
CA ALA A 379 7.83 15.09 -18.54
C ALA A 379 7.95 16.37 -19.37
N ASN A 380 7.78 16.23 -20.68
CA ASN A 380 7.47 17.30 -21.62
C ASN A 380 6.09 17.06 -22.27
N ASP A 381 5.69 17.91 -23.22
CA ASP A 381 4.37 17.84 -23.84
C ASP A 381 4.14 16.54 -24.64
N GLU A 382 5.20 15.90 -25.14
CA GLU A 382 5.13 14.70 -26.00
C GLU A 382 5.46 13.42 -25.25
N GLU A 383 6.48 13.45 -24.39
CA GLU A 383 7.04 12.28 -23.73
C GLU A 383 7.50 12.53 -22.28
N VAL A 384 7.68 11.42 -21.56
CA VAL A 384 8.30 11.37 -20.24
C VAL A 384 9.58 10.55 -20.34
N CYS A 385 10.72 11.18 -20.06
CA CYS A 385 12.03 10.55 -20.07
C CYS A 385 12.44 10.13 -18.66
N ALA A 386 12.87 8.88 -18.50
CA ALA A 386 13.34 8.33 -17.23
C ALA A 386 14.38 7.23 -17.43
N ILE A 387 15.18 6.97 -16.39
CA ILE A 387 16.18 5.91 -16.38
C ILE A 387 15.54 4.61 -15.89
N ALA A 388 15.70 3.53 -16.66
CA ALA A 388 15.29 2.19 -16.28
C ALA A 388 16.46 1.36 -15.78
N LEU A 389 16.24 0.70 -14.64
CA LEU A 389 17.21 -0.14 -13.93
C LEU A 389 16.65 -1.55 -13.75
N GLY A 390 17.56 -2.54 -13.66
CA GLY A 390 17.20 -3.93 -13.38
C GLY A 390 16.69 -4.74 -14.58
N ILE A 391 16.87 -4.21 -15.79
CA ILE A 391 16.55 -4.89 -17.06
C ILE A 391 17.79 -5.37 -17.83
N GLY A 392 18.99 -5.18 -17.26
CA GLY A 392 20.28 -5.42 -17.89
C GLY A 392 21.16 -4.21 -17.63
N ASP A 393 21.44 -3.45 -18.69
CA ASP A 393 22.11 -2.16 -18.60
C ASP A 393 21.21 -1.05 -18.02
N VAL A 394 21.85 0.03 -17.58
CA VAL A 394 21.19 1.30 -17.28
C VAL A 394 20.82 1.94 -18.61
N VAL A 395 19.53 2.10 -18.86
CA VAL A 395 19.04 2.67 -20.12
C VAL A 395 18.09 3.83 -19.86
N GLU A 396 18.15 4.82 -20.73
CA GLU A 396 17.17 5.90 -20.80
C GLU A 396 16.01 5.42 -21.67
N LEU A 397 14.78 5.59 -21.17
CA LEU A 397 13.56 5.24 -21.87
C LEU A 397 12.63 6.46 -21.90
N SER A 398 11.89 6.57 -23.00
CA SER A 398 10.82 7.55 -23.18
C SER A 398 9.46 6.85 -23.22
N TRP A 399 8.48 7.43 -22.54
CA TRP A 399 7.08 7.03 -22.61
C TRP A 399 6.24 8.16 -23.22
N PRO A 400 5.20 7.87 -24.00
CA PRO A 400 4.29 8.92 -24.45
C PRO A 400 3.59 9.56 -23.25
N THR A 401 3.39 10.87 -23.30
CA THR A 401 2.62 11.62 -22.28
C THR A 401 1.17 11.19 -22.31
N THR A 402 0.86 10.14 -21.54
CA THR A 402 -0.46 9.51 -21.51
C THR A 402 -1.39 10.28 -20.58
N VAL A 403 -2.51 10.76 -21.13
CA VAL A 403 -3.57 11.45 -20.41
C VAL A 403 -4.88 10.72 -20.66
N TRP A 404 -5.66 10.53 -19.60
CA TRP A 404 -7.02 10.01 -19.71
C TRP A 404 -8.00 11.16 -19.50
N GLU A 405 -8.76 11.46 -20.54
CA GLU A 405 -9.82 12.47 -20.46
C GLU A 405 -10.83 12.11 -19.36
N PRO A 406 -11.33 13.10 -18.58
CA PRO A 406 -12.36 12.88 -17.58
C PRO A 406 -13.61 12.23 -18.19
N ARG A 407 -14.07 11.13 -17.58
CA ARG A 407 -15.26 10.37 -18.00
C ARG A 407 -16.34 10.28 -16.91
N ARG A 408 -16.02 10.70 -15.67
CA ARG A 408 -16.86 10.53 -14.48
C ARG A 408 -16.77 11.74 -13.56
#